data_AF-A0A8T6XLY8-F1
#
_entry.id   AF-A0A8T6XLY8-F1
#
_cell.length_a   1.000
_cell.length_b   1.000
_cell.length_c   1.000
_cell.angle_alpha   90.00
_cell.angle_beta   90.00
_cell.angle_gamma   90.00
#
_symmetry.space_group_name_H-M   'P 1'
#
loop_
_entity.id
_entity.type
_entity.pdbx_description
1 polymer ?
#
loop_
_entity_poly.entity_id
_entity_poly.type
_entity_poly.pdbx_seq_one_letter_code
_entity_poly.pdbx_strand_id
1 'polypeptide(L)'
;TWADSELVPYQQLIGQGYSDLIMIGHLYNANLDSIYPASLSYNTITGLLKDSLGFTGAVISDELLMGAIVNNYTFDQAIELAINAGTDILLYRTNETNNLS
;
A
#
# COMPACT_ATOMS: atom_id res chain seq x y z
N THR A 1 -13.42 -7.13 -8.02
CA THR A 1 -13.36 -8.56 -7.65
C THR A 1 -11.90 -8.94 -7.65
N TRP A 2 -11.40 -9.57 -6.59
CA TRP A 2 -10.01 -10.01 -6.48
C TRP A 2 -9.89 -11.49 -6.84
N ALA A 3 -8.75 -11.89 -7.42
CA ALA A 3 -8.42 -13.29 -7.66
C ALA A 3 -6.91 -13.54 -7.49
N ASP A 4 -6.52 -14.73 -7.03
CA ASP A 4 -5.11 -15.13 -6.89
C ASP A 4 -4.30 -14.97 -8.18
N SER A 5 -4.95 -15.10 -9.35
CA SER A 5 -4.33 -14.90 -10.66
C SER A 5 -3.78 -13.49 -10.88
N GLU A 6 -4.26 -12.49 -10.14
CA GLU A 6 -3.76 -11.10 -10.20
C GLU A 6 -2.35 -10.97 -9.61
N LEU A 7 -1.90 -11.93 -8.78
CA LEU A 7 -0.56 -11.96 -8.20
C LEU A 7 0.48 -12.64 -9.11
N VAL A 8 0.04 -13.41 -10.11
CA VAL A 8 0.92 -14.19 -10.98
C VAL A 8 2.00 -13.31 -11.66
N PRO A 9 1.69 -12.12 -12.20
CA PRO A 9 2.71 -11.26 -12.79
C PRO A 9 3.78 -10.83 -11.77
N TYR A 10 3.38 -10.51 -10.54
CA TYR A 10 4.30 -10.10 -9.47
C TYR A 10 5.18 -11.26 -9.02
N GLN A 11 4.62 -12.45 -8.84
CA GLN A 11 5.38 -13.67 -8.54
C GLN A 11 6.47 -13.94 -9.58
N GLN A 12 6.13 -13.81 -10.87
CA GLN A 12 7.07 -14.02 -11.96
C GLN A 12 8.19 -12.97 -11.96
N LEU A 13 7.85 -11.70 -11.77
CA LEU A 13 8.83 -10.61 -11.74
C LEU A 13 9.78 -10.73 -10.55
N ILE A 14 9.25 -11.00 -9.36
CA ILE A 14 10.06 -11.22 -8.15
C ILE A 14 10.96 -12.45 -8.33
N GLY A 15 10.44 -13.56 -8.85
CA GLY A 15 11.21 -14.76 -9.13
C GLY A 15 12.31 -14.58 -10.20
N GLN A 16 12.18 -13.58 -11.07
CA GLN A 16 13.20 -13.17 -12.04
C GLN A 16 14.20 -12.16 -11.48
N GLY A 17 14.06 -11.73 -10.23
CA GLY A 17 14.93 -10.77 -9.56
C GLY A 17 14.51 -9.31 -9.72
N TYR A 18 13.39 -9.00 -10.39
CA TYR A 18 12.84 -7.64 -10.49
C TYR A 18 12.14 -7.28 -9.18
N SER A 19 12.92 -6.87 -8.19
CA SER A 19 12.46 -6.69 -6.82
C SER A 19 12.94 -5.38 -6.19
N ASP A 20 13.16 -4.33 -6.98
CA ASP A 20 13.66 -3.04 -6.46
C ASP A 20 12.56 -2.25 -5.75
N LEU A 21 11.40 -2.09 -6.39
CA LEU A 21 10.31 -1.23 -5.94
C LEU A 21 8.94 -1.75 -6.41
N ILE A 22 7.96 -1.82 -5.50
CA ILE A 22 6.56 -2.08 -5.83
C ILE A 22 5.68 -0.97 -5.25
N MET A 23 4.75 -0.47 -6.07
CA MET A 23 3.72 0.48 -5.64
C MET A 23 2.47 -0.24 -5.15
N ILE A 24 1.92 0.19 -4.02
CA ILE A 24 0.67 -0.34 -3.44
C ILE A 24 -0.48 0.66 -3.57
N GLY A 25 -1.56 0.24 -4.22
CA GLY A 25 -2.76 1.06 -4.42
C GLY A 25 -3.76 1.01 -3.25
N HIS A 26 -4.79 1.84 -3.34
CA HIS A 26 -5.86 1.95 -2.32
C HIS A 26 -7.06 1.02 -2.60
N LEU A 27 -6.80 -0.27 -2.81
CA LEU A 27 -7.84 -1.27 -3.10
C LEU A 27 -8.32 -1.97 -1.82
N TYR A 28 -9.62 -2.00 -1.60
CA TYR A 28 -10.23 -2.80 -0.55
C TYR A 28 -10.45 -4.24 -1.00
N ASN A 29 -9.99 -5.20 -0.20
CA ASN A 29 -10.23 -6.61 -0.42
C ASN A 29 -10.57 -7.32 0.88
N ALA A 30 -11.86 -7.54 1.12
CA ALA A 30 -12.37 -8.15 2.35
C ALA A 30 -11.83 -9.56 2.64
N ASN A 31 -11.29 -10.27 1.65
CA ASN A 31 -10.66 -11.59 1.85
C ASN A 31 -9.23 -11.49 2.39
N LEU A 32 -8.54 -10.36 2.15
CA LEU A 32 -7.18 -10.11 2.66
C LEU A 32 -7.22 -9.24 3.93
N ASP A 33 -8.05 -8.20 3.89
CA ASP A 33 -8.27 -7.28 5.00
C ASP A 33 -9.65 -6.63 4.85
N SER A 34 -10.52 -6.89 5.83
CA SER A 34 -11.89 -6.35 5.87
C SER A 34 -11.98 -4.95 6.46
N ILE A 35 -10.88 -4.44 7.02
CA ILE A 35 -10.83 -3.17 7.77
C ILE A 35 -10.10 -2.11 6.96
N TYR A 36 -8.93 -2.47 6.40
CA TYR A 36 -8.04 -1.52 5.75
C TYR A 36 -7.93 -1.75 4.24
N PRO A 37 -7.75 -0.68 3.44
CA PRO A 37 -7.32 -0.83 2.06
C PRO A 37 -5.89 -1.39 2.01
N ALA A 38 -5.51 -1.99 0.89
CA ALA A 38 -4.20 -2.60 0.68
C ALA A 38 -3.02 -1.72 1.13
N SER A 39 -3.06 -0.41 0.83
CA SER A 39 -2.03 0.56 1.22
C SER A 39 -1.85 0.78 2.72
N LEU A 40 -2.83 0.42 3.54
CA LEU A 40 -2.82 0.57 5.01
C LEU A 40 -2.88 -0.79 5.72
N SER A 41 -2.87 -1.89 4.97
CA SER A 41 -3.10 -3.23 5.48
C SER A 41 -1.79 -3.97 5.71
N TYR A 42 -1.49 -4.29 6.96
CA TYR A 42 -0.37 -5.18 7.32
C TYR A 42 -0.48 -6.55 6.64
N ASN A 43 -1.70 -7.11 6.59
CA ASN A 43 -1.96 -8.40 5.98
C ASN A 43 -1.63 -8.38 4.48
N THR A 44 -1.86 -7.24 3.81
CA THR A 44 -1.58 -7.12 2.38
C THR A 44 -0.11 -6.83 2.10
N ILE A 45 0.49 -5.86 2.78
CA ILE A 45 1.87 -5.45 2.49
C ILE A 45 2.87 -6.42 3.11
N THR A 46 2.80 -6.64 4.43
CA THR A 46 3.76 -7.51 5.10
C THR A 46 3.39 -8.98 4.90
N GLY A 47 2.17 -9.39 5.23
CA GLY A 47 1.78 -10.80 5.19
C GLY A 47 1.76 -11.41 3.78
N LEU A 48 1.15 -10.73 2.81
CA LEU A 48 1.06 -11.22 1.45
C LEU A 48 2.31 -10.88 0.64
N LEU A 49 2.62 -9.59 0.46
CA LEU A 49 3.68 -9.19 -0.46
C LEU A 49 5.09 -9.53 0.06
N LYS A 50 5.45 -9.13 1.28
CA LYS A 50 6.79 -9.37 1.82
C LYS A 50 6.99 -10.83 2.23
N ASP A 51 6.08 -11.38 3.04
CA ASP A 51 6.25 -12.72 3.61
C ASP A 51 5.87 -13.82 2.61
N SER A 52 4.67 -13.78 2.01
CA SER A 52 4.18 -14.87 1.16
C SER A 52 4.78 -14.87 -0.25
N LEU A 53 4.96 -13.69 -0.86
CA LEU A 53 5.58 -13.56 -2.19
C LEU A 53 7.10 -13.40 -2.12
N GLY A 54 7.68 -13.21 -0.93
CA GLY A 54 9.12 -13.08 -0.74
C GLY A 54 9.70 -11.78 -1.31
N PHE A 55 8.90 -10.71 -1.41
CA PHE A 55 9.39 -9.42 -1.91
C PHE A 55 10.31 -8.74 -0.88
N THR A 56 11.55 -8.46 -1.29
CA THR A 56 12.57 -7.83 -0.42
C THR A 56 12.91 -6.39 -0.78
N GLY A 57 12.23 -5.84 -1.79
CA GLY A 57 12.41 -4.46 -2.24
C GLY A 57 11.70 -3.43 -1.37
N ALA A 58 11.77 -2.18 -1.83
CA ALA A 58 11.03 -1.09 -1.21
C ALA A 58 9.56 -1.11 -1.64
N VAL A 59 8.67 -0.82 -0.71
CA VAL A 59 7.24 -0.61 -0.98
C VAL A 59 6.95 0.88 -0.98
N ILE A 60 6.37 1.39 -2.07
CA ILE A 60 5.90 2.78 -2.18
C ILE A 60 4.37 2.82 -2.16
N SER A 61 3.77 3.76 -1.43
CA SER A 61 2.33 3.97 -1.51
C SER A 61 1.91 4.67 -2.81
N ASP A 62 0.69 4.41 -3.27
CA ASP A 62 -0.04 5.37 -4.10
C ASP A 62 -0.39 6.63 -3.27
N GLU A 63 -0.99 7.62 -3.91
CA GLU A 63 -1.21 8.97 -3.36
C GLU A 63 -2.13 8.97 -2.12
N LEU A 64 -1.52 9.12 -0.93
CA LEU A 64 -2.19 8.95 0.37
C LEU A 64 -3.31 9.97 0.67
N LEU A 65 -3.34 11.11 -0.03
CA LEU A 65 -4.38 12.13 0.14
C LEU A 65 -5.50 12.01 -0.91
N MET A 66 -5.54 10.93 -1.70
CA MET A 66 -6.68 10.64 -2.55
C MET A 66 -7.95 10.46 -1.72
N GLY A 67 -9.09 10.89 -2.27
CA GLY A 67 -10.40 10.91 -1.62
C GLY A 67 -10.78 9.63 -0.86
N ALA A 68 -10.28 8.46 -1.30
CA ALA A 68 -10.55 7.17 -0.67
C ALA A 68 -9.99 7.05 0.76
N ILE A 69 -8.83 7.66 1.05
CA ILE A 69 -8.20 7.62 2.38
C ILE A 69 -8.72 8.76 3.26
N VAL A 70 -8.72 10.00 2.75
CA VAL A 70 -9.10 11.20 3.54
C VAL A 70 -10.55 11.20 4.04
N ASN A 71 -11.44 10.44 3.40
CA ASN A 71 -12.82 10.31 3.88
C ASN A 71 -12.97 9.36 5.09
N ASN A 72 -11.96 8.54 5.39
CA ASN A 72 -12.02 7.49 6.41
C ASN A 72 -10.93 7.63 7.49
N TYR A 73 -9.82 8.31 7.19
CA TYR A 73 -8.66 8.43 8.07
C TYR A 73 -8.13 9.87 8.06
N THR A 74 -7.64 10.33 9.21
CA THR A 74 -6.81 11.54 9.24
C THR A 74 -5.47 11.27 8.56
N PHE A 75 -4.77 12.34 8.16
CA PHE A 75 -3.45 12.20 7.55
C PHE A 75 -2.46 11.49 8.47
N ASP A 76 -2.42 11.86 9.76
CA ASP A 76 -1.55 11.22 10.74
C ASP A 76 -1.87 9.73 10.93
N GLN A 77 -3.16 9.37 10.96
CA GLN A 77 -3.59 7.97 11.03
C GLN A 77 -3.18 7.19 9.78
N ALA A 78 -3.33 7.78 8.59
CA ALA A 78 -2.94 7.14 7.34
C ALA A 78 -1.43 6.90 7.29
N ILE A 79 -0.62 7.86 7.75
CA ILE A 79 0.84 7.71 7.85
C ILE A 79 1.20 6.58 8.83
N GLU A 80 0.64 6.60 10.03
CA GLU A 80 0.91 5.59 11.06
C GLU A 80 0.57 4.18 10.55
N LEU A 81 -0.61 4.03 9.96
CA LEU A 81 -1.06 2.76 9.40
C LEU A 81 -0.19 2.29 8.23
N ALA A 82 0.19 3.18 7.31
CA ALA A 82 1.04 2.81 6.17
C ALA A 82 2.44 2.35 6.64
N ILE A 83 3.05 3.06 7.58
CA ILE A 83 4.34 2.66 8.17
C ILE A 83 4.20 1.31 8.86
N ASN A 84 3.18 1.15 9.71
CA ASN A 84 2.95 -0.09 10.44
C ASN A 84 2.60 -1.26 9.50
N ALA A 85 1.99 -1.01 8.34
CA ALA A 85 1.71 -2.04 7.34
C ALA A 85 2.98 -2.53 6.62
N GLY A 86 4.06 -1.74 6.65
CA GLY A 86 5.35 -2.05 6.05
C GLY A 86 5.68 -1.24 4.81
N THR A 87 5.05 -0.07 4.60
CA THR A 87 5.42 0.86 3.53
C THR A 87 6.74 1.56 3.83
N ASP A 88 7.63 1.63 2.85
CA ASP A 88 8.97 2.24 2.96
C ASP A 88 9.00 3.68 2.43
N ILE A 89 8.20 3.97 1.41
CA ILE A 89 8.11 5.30 0.78
C ILE A 89 6.64 5.75 0.73
N LEU A 90 6.35 6.91 1.29
CA LEU A 90 5.00 7.50 1.31
C LEU A 90 4.88 8.56 0.22
N LEU A 91 3.96 8.35 -0.71
CA LEU A 91 3.60 9.33 -1.74
C LEU A 91 2.39 10.15 -1.27
N TYR A 92 2.53 11.46 -1.17
CA TYR A 92 1.41 12.35 -0.88
C TYR A 92 1.59 13.69 -1.60
N ARG A 93 0.48 14.30 -2.02
CA ARG A 93 0.48 15.63 -2.63
C ARG A 93 0.04 16.69 -1.64
N THR A 94 0.89 17.65 -1.34
CA THR A 94 0.48 18.85 -0.62
C THR A 94 -0.14 19.85 -1.60
N ASN A 95 -1.41 20.20 -1.41
CA ASN A 95 -1.98 21.38 -2.05
C ASN A 95 -1.58 22.60 -1.21
N GLU A 96 -0.38 23.15 -1.42
CA GLU A 96 -0.09 24.49 -0.93
C GLU A 96 -0.89 25.51 -1.75
N THR A 97 -2.11 25.78 -1.31
CA THR A 97 -2.63 27.14 -1.28
C THR A 97 -2.86 27.44 0.19
N ASN A 98 -1.87 28.11 0.80
CA ASN A 98 -1.87 28.77 2.11
C ASN A 98 -3.13 28.54 2.97
N ASN A 99 -2.96 27.86 4.11
CA ASN A 99 -3.47 28.28 5.42
C ASN A 99 -2.92 27.35 6.52
N LEU A 100 -1.60 27.35 6.68
CA LEU A 100 -1.03 27.18 8.03
C LEU A 100 -1.17 28.54 8.72
N SER A 101 -2.32 28.75 9.36
CA SER A 101 -2.59 29.84 10.30
C SER A 101 -3.20 29.26 11.56
#